data_AF-A0A819GHA4-F1
#
_entry.id   AF-A0A819GHA4-F1
#
_cell.length_a   1.000
_cell.length_b   1.000
_cell.length_c   1.000
_cell.angle_alpha   90.00
_cell.angle_beta   90.00
_cell.angle_gamma   90.00
#
_symmetry.space_group_name_H-M   'P 1'
#
loop_
_entity.id
_entity.type
_entity.pdbx_description
1 polymer ?
#
loop_
_entity_poly.entity_id
_entity_poly.type
_entity_poly.pdbx_seq_one_letter_code
_entity_poly.pdbx_strand_id
1 'polypeptide(L)'
;MKRSDGFTLMNNFKVFKNVTGLFLFVDILNEHYEYYFQNITSLTLYQDSMLFKELDFNQQQQENKFVESLQITVNLSNLKHLNIKDTCHILSSTMLLEILKKAQKLSSIAIEKSALISFVINNELYQYFNQMIK
;
A
#
# COMPACT_ATOMS: atom_id res chain seq x y z
N MET A 1 37.04 17.60 -11.24
CA MET A 1 36.54 16.52 -10.36
C MET A 1 35.92 17.13 -9.12
N LYS A 2 34.59 17.28 -9.09
CA LYS A 2 33.71 17.17 -7.91
C LYS A 2 32.25 17.26 -8.35
N ARG A 3 31.66 16.06 -8.38
CA ARG A 3 30.26 15.60 -8.36
C ARG A 3 29.15 16.62 -8.66
N SER A 4 28.54 16.42 -9.81
CA SER A 4 27.14 16.68 -10.06
C SER A 4 26.30 15.67 -9.26
N ASP A 5 25.78 16.08 -8.11
CA ASP A 5 24.69 15.34 -7.49
C ASP A 5 23.40 15.77 -8.21
N GLY A 6 22.91 14.86 -9.05
CA GLY A 6 21.68 15.03 -9.82
C GLY A 6 20.48 15.12 -8.89
N PHE A 7 19.98 16.34 -8.69
CA PHE A 7 18.61 16.57 -8.24
C PHE A 7 17.70 16.43 -9.45
N THR A 8 17.10 15.26 -9.64
CA THR A 8 15.97 15.13 -10.55
C THR A 8 14.74 15.66 -9.82
N LEU A 9 14.31 16.87 -10.18
CA LEU A 9 13.06 17.49 -9.73
C LEU A 9 11.87 16.66 -10.22
N MET A 10 11.35 15.77 -9.38
CA MET A 10 9.94 15.38 -9.40
C MET A 10 9.28 16.08 -8.21
N ASN A 11 8.64 17.24 -8.48
CA ASN A 11 7.70 17.99 -7.64
C ASN A 11 7.79 17.74 -6.11
N ASN A 12 8.49 18.60 -5.36
CA ASN A 12 8.42 18.78 -3.90
C ASN A 12 8.47 17.56 -2.95
N PHE A 13 8.66 16.32 -3.42
CA PHE A 13 8.73 15.17 -2.53
C PHE A 13 10.10 15.10 -1.84
N LYS A 14 10.09 15.03 -0.52
CA LYS A 14 11.22 14.58 0.28
C LYS A 14 11.36 13.06 0.13
N VAL A 15 12.43 12.65 -0.55
CA VAL A 15 12.71 11.25 -0.86
C VAL A 15 13.52 10.58 0.25
N PHE A 16 13.06 9.40 0.70
CA PHE A 16 13.71 8.57 1.69
C PHE A 16 14.28 7.30 1.04
N LYS A 17 15.59 7.31 0.78
CA LYS A 17 16.28 6.18 0.12
C LYS A 17 16.75 5.08 1.07
N ASN A 18 16.96 5.40 2.34
CA ASN A 18 17.52 4.47 3.32
C ASN A 18 16.45 3.69 4.10
N VAL A 19 15.17 4.01 3.89
CA VAL A 19 14.05 3.31 4.53
C VAL A 19 13.68 2.11 3.67
N THR A 20 13.66 0.93 4.29
CA THR A 20 13.33 -0.35 3.64
C THR A 20 12.08 -1.01 4.21
N GLY A 21 11.68 -0.62 5.43
CA GLY A 21 10.46 -1.05 6.10
C GLY A 21 9.59 0.16 6.44
N LEU A 22 8.30 0.07 6.18
CA LEU A 22 7.34 1.14 6.48
C LEU A 22 6.10 0.58 7.17
N PHE A 23 5.70 1.24 8.26
CA PHE A 23 4.40 1.06 8.88
C PHE A 23 3.55 2.26 8.48
N LEU A 24 2.50 2.01 7.70
CA LEU A 24 1.70 3.04 7.09
C LEU A 24 0.28 2.94 7.59
N PHE A 25 -0.17 4.04 8.16
CA PHE A 25 -1.54 4.22 8.59
C PHE A 25 -2.40 4.59 7.37
N VAL A 26 -3.47 3.82 7.12
CA VAL A 26 -4.25 4.01 5.88
C VAL A 26 -5.00 5.34 5.84
N ASP A 27 -5.45 5.85 6.99
CA ASP A 27 -6.21 7.11 7.04
C ASP A 27 -5.32 8.32 6.72
N ILE A 28 -4.02 8.18 6.99
CA ILE A 28 -3.02 9.21 6.74
C ILE A 28 -2.97 9.46 5.23
N LEU A 29 -2.95 8.44 4.36
CA LEU A 29 -2.79 8.52 2.88
C LEU A 29 -3.77 9.42 2.11
N ASN A 30 -4.87 9.87 2.72
CA ASN A 30 -5.80 10.82 2.11
C ASN A 30 -5.32 12.29 2.21
N GLU A 31 -4.32 12.56 3.05
CA GLU A 31 -3.67 13.86 3.14
C GLU A 31 -2.50 13.93 2.13
N HIS A 32 -2.28 15.08 1.51
CA HIS A 32 -1.22 15.25 0.50
C HIS A 32 0.18 15.08 1.14
N TYR A 33 0.80 13.90 1.06
CA TYR A 33 2.16 13.69 1.56
C TYR A 33 3.20 14.19 0.58
N GLU A 34 4.14 14.95 1.09
CA GLU A 34 5.39 15.32 0.40
C GLU A 34 6.47 14.25 0.60
N TYR A 35 6.13 13.00 0.93
CA TYR A 35 7.11 11.96 1.26
C TYR A 35 7.07 10.82 0.24
N TYR A 36 8.25 10.44 -0.26
CA TYR A 36 8.40 9.29 -1.15
C TYR A 36 9.45 8.30 -0.65
N PHE A 37 9.05 7.05 -0.46
CA PHE A 37 9.89 5.96 0.02
C PHE A 37 10.27 5.02 -1.13
N GLN A 38 11.47 5.24 -1.69
CA GLN A 38 11.90 4.63 -2.95
C GLN A 38 12.30 3.14 -2.84
N ASN A 39 12.85 2.74 -1.70
CA ASN A 39 13.52 1.44 -1.52
C ASN A 39 12.77 0.53 -0.53
N ILE A 40 11.46 0.73 -0.38
CA ILE A 40 10.63 -0.12 0.48
C ILE A 40 10.62 -1.55 -0.04
N THR A 41 10.89 -2.48 0.87
CA THR A 41 10.83 -3.92 0.66
C THR A 41 9.84 -4.59 1.62
N SER A 42 9.49 -3.93 2.72
CA SER A 42 8.47 -4.38 3.66
C SER A 42 7.49 -3.25 3.97
N LEU A 43 6.19 -3.51 3.79
CA LEU A 43 5.12 -2.57 4.05
C LEU A 43 4.11 -3.23 4.99
N THR A 44 3.81 -2.56 6.10
CA THR A 44 2.68 -2.91 6.96
C THR A 44 1.61 -1.84 6.81
N LEU A 45 0.44 -2.23 6.30
CA LEU A 45 -0.77 -1.42 6.29
C LEU A 45 -1.55 -1.73 7.56
N TYR A 46 -1.97 -0.71 8.29
CA TYR A 46 -2.84 -0.85 9.45
C TYR A 46 -3.78 0.33 9.59
N GLN A 47 -4.88 0.11 10.31
CA GLN A 47 -5.89 1.11 10.62
C GLN A 47 -6.21 1.05 12.11
N ASP A 48 -6.43 2.21 12.75
CA ASP A 48 -6.88 2.28 14.13
C ASP A 48 -8.40 2.38 14.10
N SER A 49 -9.06 1.31 14.55
CA SER A 49 -10.52 1.21 14.58
C SER A 49 -11.20 2.31 15.42
N MET A 50 -10.49 2.96 16.36
CA MET A 50 -11.04 4.01 17.22
C MET A 50 -11.27 5.34 16.48
N LEU A 51 -10.63 5.56 15.32
CA LEU A 51 -10.71 6.81 14.55
C LEU A 51 -11.65 6.72 13.34
N PHE A 52 -12.38 5.61 13.20
CA PHE A 52 -13.29 5.41 12.08
C PHE A 52 -14.50 6.35 12.20
N LYS A 53 -14.39 7.52 11.57
CA LYS A 53 -15.57 8.27 11.13
C LYS A 53 -16.09 7.53 9.90
N GLU A 54 -17.35 7.12 9.93
CA GLU A 54 -18.04 6.62 8.73
C GLU A 54 -17.76 7.59 7.58
N LEU A 55 -16.94 7.15 6.62
CA LEU A 55 -16.64 7.93 5.44
C LEU A 55 -17.86 7.80 4.51
N ASP A 56 -18.73 8.79 4.59
CA ASP A 56 -20.02 8.84 3.90
C ASP A 56 -19.84 9.23 2.42
N PHE A 57 -19.20 8.36 1.61
CA PHE A 57 -18.88 8.67 0.20
C PHE A 57 -18.77 7.42 -0.69
N ASN A 58 -18.91 7.61 -2.01
CA ASN A 58 -18.78 6.60 -3.08
C ASN A 58 -17.50 5.74 -2.93
N GLN A 59 -17.68 4.44 -2.60
CA GLN A 59 -16.60 3.49 -2.34
C GLN A 59 -15.56 3.42 -3.47
N GLN A 60 -15.98 3.37 -4.74
CA GLN A 60 -15.07 3.15 -5.86
C GLN A 60 -14.09 4.31 -6.09
N GLN A 61 -14.53 5.56 -5.86
CA GLN A 61 -13.64 6.72 -5.98
C GLN A 61 -12.57 6.75 -4.88
N GLN A 62 -12.88 6.22 -3.69
CA GLN A 62 -11.89 6.10 -2.61
C GLN A 62 -10.88 4.98 -2.90
N GLU A 63 -11.31 3.86 -3.48
CA GLU A 63 -10.42 2.78 -3.91
C GLU A 63 -9.30 3.26 -4.83
N ASN A 64 -9.67 4.00 -5.87
CA ASN A 64 -8.69 4.53 -6.82
C ASN A 64 -7.75 5.54 -6.17
N LYS A 65 -8.29 6.48 -5.38
CA LYS A 65 -7.49 7.49 -4.68
C LYS A 65 -6.50 6.88 -3.70
N PHE A 66 -6.91 5.87 -2.94
CA PHE A 66 -6.04 5.19 -2.00
C PHE A 66 -4.85 4.53 -2.71
N VAL A 67 -5.14 3.76 -3.77
CA VAL A 67 -4.13 3.04 -4.53
C VAL A 67 -3.16 4.02 -5.23
N GLU A 68 -3.66 5.16 -5.70
CA GLU A 68 -2.85 6.26 -6.25
C GLU A 68 -1.97 6.92 -5.18
N SER A 69 -2.54 7.33 -4.04
CA SER A 69 -1.80 7.92 -2.93
C SER A 69 -0.69 7.00 -2.42
N LEU A 70 -0.97 5.69 -2.32
CA LEU A 70 0.02 4.71 -1.92
C LEU A 70 1.19 4.64 -2.92
N GLN A 71 0.92 4.69 -4.23
CA GLN A 71 1.97 4.68 -5.26
C GLN A 71 2.83 5.95 -5.27
N ILE A 72 2.22 7.10 -4.97
CA ILE A 72 2.93 8.37 -4.84
C ILE A 72 3.82 8.36 -3.60
N THR A 73 3.42 7.63 -2.54
CA THR A 73 4.16 7.56 -1.28
C THR A 73 5.22 6.46 -1.30
N VAL A 74 4.97 5.32 -1.94
CA VAL A 74 5.78 4.11 -1.84
C VAL A 74 6.03 3.51 -3.22
N ASN A 75 7.29 3.16 -3.50
CA ASN A 75 7.62 2.35 -4.66
C ASN A 75 7.24 0.87 -4.45
N LEU A 76 6.04 0.47 -4.89
CA LEU A 76 5.54 -0.90 -4.74
C LEU A 76 6.33 -1.94 -5.55
N SER A 77 7.05 -1.55 -6.60
CA SER A 77 7.78 -2.50 -7.47
C SER A 77 8.92 -3.24 -6.76
N ASN A 78 9.39 -2.72 -5.64
CA ASN A 78 10.44 -3.32 -4.81
C ASN A 78 9.90 -4.09 -3.60
N LEU A 79 8.59 -4.07 -3.39
CA LEU A 79 7.95 -4.67 -2.24
C LEU A 79 8.10 -6.20 -2.28
N LYS A 80 8.63 -6.77 -1.20
CA LYS A 80 8.81 -8.22 -1.00
C LYS A 80 7.85 -8.76 0.05
N HIS A 81 7.56 -7.96 1.07
CA HIS A 81 6.71 -8.35 2.21
C HIS A 81 5.58 -7.35 2.37
N LEU A 82 4.34 -7.82 2.25
CA LEU A 82 3.15 -7.04 2.56
C LEU A 82 2.47 -7.61 3.81
N ASN A 83 2.23 -6.77 4.78
CA ASN A 83 1.51 -7.13 5.99
C ASN A 83 0.27 -6.26 6.13
N ILE A 84 -0.88 -6.87 6.35
CA ILE A 84 -2.17 -6.21 6.51
C ILE A 84 -2.63 -6.53 7.93
N LYS A 85 -2.53 -5.53 8.80
CA LYS A 85 -2.88 -5.61 10.20
C LYS A 85 -4.16 -4.84 10.50
N ASP A 86 -4.77 -5.25 11.60
CA ASP A 86 -5.98 -4.71 12.19
C ASP A 86 -7.16 -4.71 11.23
N THR A 87 -8.31 -4.24 11.69
CA THR A 87 -9.51 -4.04 10.88
C THR A 87 -9.30 -2.95 9.82
N CYS A 88 -8.44 -3.19 8.83
CA CYS A 88 -8.29 -2.36 7.65
C CYS A 88 -9.54 -2.54 6.76
N HIS A 89 -10.70 -2.14 7.30
CA HIS A 89 -12.00 -2.21 6.64
C HIS A 89 -12.03 -1.34 5.38
N ILE A 90 -11.14 -0.34 5.30
CA ILE A 90 -10.95 0.49 4.11
C ILE A 90 -10.36 -0.31 2.96
N LEU A 91 -9.45 -1.26 3.24
CA LEU A 91 -8.84 -2.02 2.17
C LEU A 91 -9.86 -3.02 1.64
N SER A 92 -10.40 -2.72 0.46
CA SER A 92 -11.26 -3.65 -0.24
C SER A 92 -10.43 -4.73 -0.95
N SER A 93 -11.08 -5.82 -1.35
CA SER A 93 -10.45 -6.85 -2.18
C SER A 93 -9.89 -6.29 -3.50
N THR A 94 -10.55 -5.27 -4.06
CA THR A 94 -10.14 -4.65 -5.33
C THR A 94 -8.89 -3.81 -5.13
N MET A 95 -8.84 -2.99 -4.08
CA MET A 95 -7.64 -2.23 -3.71
C MET A 95 -6.46 -3.17 -3.47
N LEU A 96 -6.66 -4.25 -2.69
CA LEU A 96 -5.60 -5.22 -2.42
C LEU A 96 -5.08 -5.84 -3.71
N LEU A 97 -5.97 -6.28 -4.60
CA LEU A 97 -5.56 -6.87 -5.88
C LEU A 97 -4.71 -5.91 -6.72
N GLU A 98 -5.06 -4.62 -6.78
CA GLU A 98 -4.27 -3.62 -7.50
C GLU A 98 -2.89 -3.38 -6.88
N ILE A 99 -2.79 -3.41 -5.55
CA ILE A 99 -1.49 -3.36 -4.84
C ILE A 99 -0.64 -4.58 -5.24
N LEU A 100 -1.23 -5.77 -5.24
CA LEU A 100 -0.54 -7.02 -5.58
C LEU A 100 -0.05 -7.02 -7.02
N LYS A 101 -0.87 -6.59 -7.98
CA LYS A 101 -0.48 -6.44 -9.40
C LYS A 101 0.73 -5.52 -9.59
N LYS A 102 0.89 -4.50 -8.74
CA LYS A 102 2.02 -3.55 -8.77
C LYS A 102 3.25 -4.05 -7.99
N ALA A 103 3.06 -4.93 -7.03
CA ALA A 103 4.12 -5.53 -6.21
C ALA A 103 4.73 -6.78 -6.87
N GLN A 104 5.35 -6.62 -8.04
CA GLN A 104 5.86 -7.74 -8.85
C GLN A 104 6.93 -8.61 -8.17
N LYS A 105 7.61 -8.09 -7.13
CA LYS A 105 8.64 -8.81 -6.37
C LYS A 105 8.12 -9.38 -5.05
N LEU A 106 6.79 -9.35 -4.83
CA LEU A 106 6.19 -9.80 -3.60
C LEU A 106 6.43 -11.30 -3.42
N SER A 107 7.06 -11.67 -2.31
CA SER A 107 7.35 -13.06 -1.95
C SER A 107 6.61 -13.51 -0.70
N SER A 108 5.99 -12.58 0.03
CA SER A 108 5.27 -12.89 1.26
C SER A 108 4.13 -11.90 1.49
N ILE A 109 2.97 -12.45 1.84
CA ILE A 109 1.83 -11.70 2.33
C ILE A 109 1.41 -12.26 3.69
N ALA A 110 1.18 -11.37 4.64
CA ALA A 110 0.57 -11.68 5.93
C ALA A 110 -0.71 -10.86 6.04
N ILE A 111 -1.81 -11.52 6.38
CA ILE A 111 -3.11 -10.89 6.55
C ILE A 111 -3.66 -11.31 7.90
N GLU A 112 -4.06 -10.34 8.71
CA GLU A 112 -4.76 -10.64 9.95
C GLU A 112 -6.11 -11.31 9.69
N LYS A 113 -6.46 -12.29 10.52
CA LYS A 113 -7.65 -13.13 10.33
C LYS A 113 -8.94 -12.31 10.16
N SER A 114 -9.07 -11.20 10.88
CA SER A 114 -10.23 -10.30 10.80
C SER A 114 -10.37 -9.65 9.43
N ALA A 115 -9.25 -9.24 8.81
CA ALA A 115 -9.22 -8.66 7.47
C ALA A 115 -9.35 -9.71 6.36
N LEU A 116 -8.96 -10.97 6.61
CA LEU A 116 -9.00 -12.01 5.58
C LEU A 116 -10.43 -12.25 5.04
N ILE A 117 -11.45 -12.21 5.89
CA ILE A 117 -12.84 -12.54 5.51
C ILE A 117 -13.37 -11.63 4.41
N SER A 118 -13.05 -10.33 4.43
CA SER A 118 -13.50 -9.38 3.42
C SER A 118 -12.82 -9.59 2.05
N PHE A 119 -11.67 -10.25 2.01
CA PHE A 119 -10.91 -10.47 0.78
C PHE A 119 -11.33 -11.73 0.01
N VAL A 120 -11.73 -12.79 0.71
CA VAL A 120 -12.01 -14.10 0.07
C VAL A 120 -13.31 -14.12 -0.76
N ILE A 121 -14.12 -13.06 -0.70
CA ILE A 121 -15.35 -12.93 -1.49
C ILE A 121 -15.03 -12.61 -2.97
N ASN A 122 -13.85 -12.06 -3.25
CA ASN A 122 -13.45 -11.70 -4.61
C ASN A 122 -12.74 -12.86 -5.32
N ASN A 123 -13.40 -13.39 -6.34
CA ASN A 123 -12.88 -14.53 -7.13
C ASN A 123 -11.54 -14.24 -7.82
N GLU A 124 -11.31 -13.02 -8.29
CA GLU A 124 -10.05 -12.65 -8.97
C GLU A 124 -8.90 -12.62 -7.97
N LEU A 125 -9.12 -12.00 -6.80
CA LEU A 125 -8.12 -11.99 -5.72
C LEU A 125 -7.83 -13.41 -5.19
N TYR A 126 -8.87 -14.24 -5.05
CA TYR A 126 -8.71 -15.65 -4.69
C TYR A 126 -7.85 -16.43 -5.71
N GLN A 127 -8.13 -16.25 -7.01
CA GLN A 127 -7.31 -16.83 -8.07
C GLN A 127 -5.87 -16.33 -8.02
N TYR A 128 -5.67 -15.05 -7.75
CA TYR A 128 -4.34 -14.46 -7.60
C TYR A 128 -3.57 -15.10 -6.45
N PHE A 129 -4.16 -15.24 -5.26
CA PHE A 129 -3.52 -15.92 -4.13
C PHE A 129 -3.14 -17.38 -4.46
N ASN A 130 -4.02 -18.12 -5.14
CA ASN A 130 -3.71 -19.49 -5.55
C ASN A 130 -2.52 -19.58 -6.52
N GLN A 131 -2.26 -18.55 -7.32
CA GLN A 131 -1.09 -18.52 -8.20
C GLN A 131 0.21 -18.23 -7.42
N MET A 132 0.12 -17.47 -6.32
CA MET A 132 1.28 -17.16 -5.47
C MET A 132 1.74 -18.34 -4.59
N ILE A 133 0.85 -19.28 -4.27
CA ILE A 133 1.13 -20.42 -3.37
C ILE A 133 1.83 -21.60 -4.10
N LYS A 134 2.24 -21.42 -5.35
CA LYS A 134 2.86 -22.48 -6.16
C LYS A 134 4.33 -22.75 -5.84
#